data_AF-A0A117NQP3-F1
#
_entry.id   AF-A0A117NQP3-F1
#
_cell.length_a   1.000
_cell.length_b   1.000
_cell.length_c   1.000
_cell.angle_alpha   90.00
_cell.angle_beta   90.00
_cell.angle_gamma   90.00
#
_symmetry.space_group_name_H-M   'P 1'
#
loop_
_entity.id
_entity.type
_entity.pdbx_description
1 polymer ?
#
loop_
_entity_poly.entity_id
_entity_poly.type
_entity_poly.pdbx_seq_one_letter_code
_entity_poly.pdbx_strand_id
1 'polypeptide(L)'
;MSQSELKRKRIRFACEPCRVRKRKCDGAEPCSTCREWGYDCHYERQPRQRRRASQQPPNEIAAPRPPQQINSVDTHGLDRRLWANSGAAFVRRMGLNIDPAKAPKLSLFGWNVGKRQLTTESQAVCPVLSITDITSLEHMRALAQIYFAKIGLCYGFIDSAQFFERLEARWQSPAATGLYDSVIGGVAALGCLFSQRNMTITELHLIGSAHSILDTHVLCGAPPVDLLTGWTLRVVYMRMTDLPHSTWMASSKLMHLVEAAGFHLESTDSVFPRSIGTDFDPNIRRRLFGVALHLNMWISYDLGLSRVSFQKDDLPLLPSTSEGNLTDELLGLIPLSASLDPGKAKGDEIKLGETLSQILERVHTEPPSAMAQCNLVLCILRRIHTEKLEISTHLAEKSLALLKKGLDCSRSMVRNCNPWQHMANVPFHIICVLLVMDTRHSLAMLPEAMGTLKLVASTYDTTTMREAWSAALLLVMLHQQRRKDDLTIFNDIMKMEEQESPAEQSQQEFPSAEEYSWLGALVADLPSLQRDDLDQFLNADMIDSSSFLGGSG
;
A
#
# COMPACT_ATOMS: atom_id res chain seq x y z
N MET A 1 -45.26 -24.49 -29.85
CA MET A 1 -44.93 -23.38 -30.78
C MET A 1 -43.89 -22.50 -30.11
N SER A 2 -42.64 -22.59 -30.55
CA SER A 2 -41.50 -21.90 -29.94
C SER A 2 -41.40 -20.45 -30.43
N GLN A 3 -41.34 -19.49 -29.51
CA GLN A 3 -40.88 -18.13 -29.83
C GLN A 3 -39.37 -18.04 -29.63
N SER A 4 -38.69 -17.58 -30.67
CA SER A 4 -37.26 -17.42 -30.79
C SER A 4 -36.77 -16.16 -30.08
N GLU A 5 -35.89 -16.33 -29.09
CA GLU A 5 -35.13 -15.26 -28.45
C GLU A 5 -34.16 -14.61 -29.45
N LEU A 6 -34.43 -13.36 -29.81
CA LEU A 6 -33.56 -12.55 -30.66
C LEU A 6 -32.28 -12.17 -29.90
N LYS A 7 -31.15 -12.75 -30.35
CA LYS A 7 -29.79 -12.35 -29.97
C LYS A 7 -29.63 -10.82 -30.00
N ARG A 8 -29.37 -10.24 -28.83
CA ARG A 8 -29.12 -8.80 -28.60
C ARG A 8 -27.91 -8.34 -29.43
N LYS A 9 -28.14 -7.60 -30.53
CA LYS A 9 -27.08 -6.94 -31.31
C LYS A 9 -26.41 -5.87 -30.43
N ARG A 10 -25.13 -6.05 -30.13
CA ARG A 10 -24.30 -5.02 -29.46
C ARG A 10 -24.06 -3.88 -30.44
N ILE A 11 -24.60 -2.70 -30.15
CA ILE A 11 -24.46 -1.53 -31.01
C ILE A 11 -23.03 -0.99 -31.00
N ARG A 12 -22.58 -0.45 -32.13
CA ARG A 12 -21.22 0.11 -32.28
C ARG A 12 -21.07 1.53 -31.72
N PHE A 13 -22.14 2.32 -31.72
CA PHE A 13 -22.16 3.70 -31.21
C PHE A 13 -23.53 4.00 -30.59
N ALA A 14 -23.54 4.58 -29.38
CA ALA A 14 -24.75 5.10 -28.73
C ALA A 14 -25.06 6.51 -29.25
N CYS A 15 -26.33 6.93 -29.23
CA CYS A 15 -26.70 8.32 -29.51
C CYS A 15 -26.13 9.27 -28.46
N GLU A 16 -26.01 10.55 -28.80
CA GLU A 16 -25.35 11.54 -27.94
C GLU A 16 -26.06 11.73 -26.58
N PRO A 17 -27.42 11.82 -26.50
CA PRO A 17 -28.09 11.90 -25.20
C PRO A 17 -27.84 10.71 -24.29
N CYS A 18 -27.83 9.48 -24.82
CA CYS A 18 -27.56 8.27 -24.05
C CYS A 18 -26.08 8.18 -23.65
N ARG A 19 -25.17 8.65 -24.51
CA ARG A 19 -23.73 8.70 -24.23
C ARG A 19 -23.41 9.67 -23.10
N VAL A 20 -23.93 10.90 -23.17
CA VAL A 20 -23.73 11.94 -22.12
C VAL A 20 -24.33 11.48 -20.79
N ARG A 21 -25.50 10.83 -20.81
CA ARG A 21 -26.21 10.38 -19.60
C ARG A 21 -25.79 8.98 -19.12
N LYS A 22 -24.84 8.33 -19.79
CA LYS A 22 -24.36 6.97 -19.52
C LYS A 22 -25.49 5.93 -19.39
N ARG A 23 -26.52 6.02 -20.24
CA ARG A 23 -27.65 5.06 -20.29
C ARG A 23 -27.47 4.06 -21.43
N LYS A 24 -28.13 2.91 -21.32
CA LYS A 24 -28.15 1.91 -22.42
C LYS A 24 -28.83 2.53 -23.63
N CYS A 25 -28.22 2.40 -24.80
CA CYS A 25 -28.80 2.79 -26.08
C CYS A 25 -29.00 1.53 -26.91
N ASP A 26 -30.12 1.43 -27.63
CA ASP A 26 -30.42 0.31 -28.53
C ASP A 26 -30.04 0.61 -29.99
N GLY A 27 -29.52 1.80 -30.28
CA GLY A 27 -29.05 2.20 -31.61
C GLY A 27 -30.15 2.51 -32.62
N ALA A 28 -31.43 2.51 -32.20
CA ALA A 28 -32.53 2.96 -33.07
C ALA A 28 -32.57 4.49 -33.16
N GLU A 29 -33.35 5.03 -34.11
CA GLU A 29 -33.50 6.47 -34.35
C GLU A 29 -35.00 6.83 -34.46
N PRO A 30 -35.65 7.36 -33.40
CA PRO A 30 -35.11 7.60 -32.05
C PRO A 30 -34.97 6.30 -31.24
N CYS A 31 -33.90 6.22 -30.44
CA CYS A 31 -33.59 5.07 -29.57
C CYS A 31 -34.63 4.89 -28.45
N SER A 32 -34.89 3.66 -27.97
CA SER A 32 -35.93 3.40 -26.95
C SER A 32 -35.78 4.28 -25.71
N THR A 33 -34.56 4.43 -25.21
CA THR A 33 -34.28 5.27 -24.04
C THR A 33 -34.47 6.77 -24.32
N CYS A 34 -34.26 7.25 -25.55
CA CYS A 34 -34.60 8.65 -25.86
C CYS A 34 -36.12 8.83 -25.98
N ARG A 35 -36.84 7.82 -26.50
CA ARG A 35 -38.29 7.86 -26.65
C ARG A 35 -39.02 7.87 -25.31
N GLU A 36 -38.63 6.99 -24.39
CA GLU A 36 -39.22 6.90 -23.04
C GLU A 36 -39.03 8.17 -22.22
N TRP A 37 -37.92 8.88 -22.42
CA TRP A 37 -37.53 10.01 -21.59
C TRP A 37 -37.68 11.36 -22.30
N GLY A 38 -38.26 11.38 -23.51
CA GLY A 38 -38.52 12.58 -24.29
C GLY A 38 -37.25 13.34 -24.74
N TYR A 39 -36.14 12.64 -24.96
CA TYR A 39 -34.89 13.25 -25.42
C TYR A 39 -34.81 13.37 -26.94
N ASP A 40 -34.20 14.44 -27.43
CA ASP A 40 -33.90 14.62 -28.84
C ASP A 40 -32.72 13.72 -29.28
N CYS A 41 -33.05 12.59 -29.90
CA CYS A 41 -32.11 11.53 -30.24
C CYS A 41 -31.34 11.84 -31.53
N HIS A 42 -30.06 12.15 -31.41
CA HIS A 42 -29.17 12.39 -32.55
C HIS A 42 -27.82 11.68 -32.42
N TYR A 43 -27.20 11.42 -33.57
CA TYR A 43 -25.88 10.79 -33.68
C TYR A 43 -24.92 11.75 -34.40
N GLU A 44 -23.86 12.19 -33.71
CA GLU A 44 -22.90 13.14 -34.27
C GLU A 44 -21.95 12.44 -35.26
N ARG A 45 -22.02 12.80 -36.55
CA ARG A 45 -21.08 12.31 -37.57
C ARG A 45 -19.86 13.23 -37.65
N GLN A 46 -18.74 12.87 -37.03
CA GLN A 46 -17.48 13.57 -37.27
C GLN A 46 -16.90 13.18 -38.65
N PRO A 47 -16.57 14.15 -39.53
CA PRO A 47 -15.87 13.87 -40.78
C PRO A 47 -14.39 13.55 -40.50
N ARG A 48 -13.95 12.35 -40.89
CA ARG A 48 -12.57 11.87 -40.76
C ARG A 48 -11.60 12.71 -41.59
N GLN A 49 -10.62 13.36 -40.94
CA GLN A 49 -9.44 13.89 -41.61
C GLN A 49 -8.57 12.75 -42.18
N ARG A 50 -8.33 12.79 -43.49
CA ARG A 50 -7.44 11.90 -44.24
C ARG A 50 -5.99 12.09 -43.79
N ARG A 51 -5.35 11.04 -43.27
CA ARG A 51 -3.88 10.89 -43.31
C ARG A 51 -3.51 9.77 -44.28
N ARG A 52 -2.58 10.11 -45.18
CA ARG A 52 -2.15 9.40 -46.39
C ARG A 52 -1.58 8.01 -46.07
N ALA A 53 -1.98 7.01 -46.84
CA ALA A 53 -1.35 5.69 -46.90
C ALA A 53 -0.36 5.67 -48.08
N SER A 54 0.89 5.30 -47.80
CA SER A 54 1.87 4.91 -48.81
C SER A 54 1.64 3.45 -49.21
N GLN A 55 1.85 3.19 -50.50
CA GLN A 55 1.42 2.04 -51.27
C GLN A 55 2.24 0.77 -50.99
N GLN A 56 1.57 -0.39 -50.92
CA GLN A 56 2.14 -1.70 -51.30
C GLN A 56 1.09 -2.50 -52.10
N PRO A 57 1.51 -3.33 -53.07
CA PRO A 57 0.63 -3.92 -54.08
C PRO A 57 -0.02 -5.25 -53.62
N PRO A 58 -1.04 -5.73 -54.37
CA PRO A 58 -1.91 -6.83 -53.96
C PRO A 58 -1.31 -8.20 -54.30
N ASN A 59 -1.53 -9.21 -53.45
CA ASN A 59 -1.54 -10.59 -53.91
C ASN A 59 -2.49 -11.48 -53.08
N GLU A 60 -3.53 -11.92 -53.79
CA GLU A 60 -4.11 -13.26 -53.90
C GLU A 60 -4.23 -14.19 -52.67
N ILE A 61 -5.51 -14.44 -52.33
CA ILE A 61 -6.16 -15.73 -52.04
C ILE A 61 -5.35 -16.79 -51.26
N ALA A 62 -5.67 -16.98 -49.98
CA ALA A 62 -5.43 -18.24 -49.26
C ALA A 62 -6.56 -18.57 -48.27
N ALA A 63 -6.88 -19.86 -48.22
CA ALA A 63 -8.02 -20.58 -47.64
C ALA A 63 -8.30 -20.36 -46.12
N PRO A 64 -9.51 -20.73 -45.61
CA PRO A 64 -9.90 -20.51 -44.22
C PRO A 64 -9.16 -21.45 -43.27
N ARG A 65 -8.42 -20.89 -42.30
CA ARG A 65 -7.91 -21.62 -41.13
C ARG A 65 -9.00 -21.81 -40.08
N PRO A 66 -9.00 -22.94 -39.33
CA PRO A 66 -10.00 -23.20 -38.29
C PRO A 66 -9.88 -22.17 -37.15
N PRO A 67 -10.98 -21.89 -36.42
CA PRO A 67 -11.00 -20.86 -35.40
C PRO A 67 -10.07 -21.23 -34.24
N GLN A 68 -8.90 -20.59 -34.17
CA GLN A 68 -8.14 -20.53 -32.93
C GLN A 68 -8.99 -19.77 -31.92
N GLN A 69 -9.26 -20.43 -30.79
CA GLN A 69 -9.89 -19.83 -29.62
C GLN A 69 -9.12 -18.57 -29.24
N ILE A 70 -9.70 -17.41 -29.54
CA ILE A 70 -9.32 -16.17 -28.90
C ILE A 70 -9.75 -16.35 -27.45
N ASN A 71 -8.81 -16.75 -26.59
CA ASN A 71 -8.94 -16.58 -25.16
C ASN A 71 -9.28 -15.10 -24.95
N SER A 72 -10.53 -14.80 -24.62
CA SER A 72 -10.90 -13.45 -24.19
C SER A 72 -10.09 -13.20 -22.93
N VAL A 73 -9.04 -12.39 -23.05
CA VAL A 73 -8.28 -11.91 -21.90
C VAL A 73 -9.30 -11.22 -21.01
N ASP A 74 -9.57 -11.82 -19.86
CA ASP A 74 -10.48 -11.30 -18.86
C ASP A 74 -9.85 -10.02 -18.25
N THR A 75 -10.07 -8.90 -18.94
CA THR A 75 -9.54 -7.58 -18.56
C THR A 75 -10.07 -7.13 -17.21
N HIS A 76 -11.30 -7.51 -16.85
CA HIS A 76 -11.87 -7.26 -15.53
C HIS A 76 -11.18 -8.08 -14.42
N GLY A 77 -10.80 -9.32 -14.71
CA GLY A 77 -10.07 -10.18 -13.78
C GLY A 77 -8.60 -9.75 -13.60
N LEU A 78 -7.96 -9.18 -14.62
CA LEU A 78 -6.59 -8.65 -14.53
C LEU A 78 -6.53 -7.35 -13.70
N ASP A 79 -7.47 -6.43 -13.94
CA ASP A 79 -7.56 -5.20 -13.14
C ASP A 79 -7.76 -5.56 -11.66
N ARG A 80 -8.75 -6.41 -11.33
CA ARG A 80 -9.01 -6.82 -9.93
C ARG A 80 -7.80 -7.47 -9.25
N ARG A 81 -6.95 -8.18 -10.00
CA ARG A 81 -5.73 -8.80 -9.49
C ARG A 81 -4.67 -7.76 -9.14
N LEU A 82 -4.38 -6.83 -10.05
CA LEU A 82 -3.35 -5.80 -9.83
C LEU A 82 -3.61 -4.97 -8.57
N TRP A 83 -4.88 -4.74 -8.22
CA TRP A 83 -5.26 -4.02 -6.99
C TRP A 83 -5.27 -4.87 -5.70
N ALA A 84 -4.98 -6.18 -5.76
CA ALA A 84 -5.12 -7.07 -4.60
C ALA A 84 -4.21 -6.67 -3.42
N ASN A 85 -3.01 -6.17 -3.72
CA ASN A 85 -2.05 -5.73 -2.69
C ASN A 85 -2.19 -4.23 -2.35
N SER A 86 -3.01 -3.48 -3.10
CA SER A 86 -3.09 -2.02 -2.96
C SER A 86 -3.92 -1.60 -1.75
N GLY A 87 -3.25 -0.94 -0.80
CA GLY A 87 -3.91 -0.33 0.35
C GLY A 87 -4.95 0.73 -0.05
N ALA A 88 -4.69 1.52 -1.10
CA ALA A 88 -5.63 2.53 -1.61
C ALA A 88 -6.90 1.90 -2.17
N ALA A 89 -6.78 0.81 -2.93
CA ALA A 89 -7.94 0.10 -3.46
C ALA A 89 -8.78 -0.53 -2.35
N PHE A 90 -8.13 -1.09 -1.32
CA PHE A 90 -8.80 -1.61 -0.14
C PHE A 90 -9.62 -0.53 0.57
N VAL A 91 -9.01 0.63 0.87
CA VAL A 91 -9.69 1.76 1.54
C VAL A 91 -10.89 2.25 0.74
N ARG A 92 -10.72 2.37 -0.59
CA ARG A 92 -11.81 2.76 -1.48
C ARG A 92 -12.95 1.73 -1.47
N ARG A 93 -12.63 0.44 -1.53
CA ARG A 93 -13.63 -0.64 -1.47
C ARG A 93 -14.38 -0.64 -0.14
N MET A 94 -13.67 -0.46 0.96
CA MET A 94 -14.25 -0.33 2.30
C MET A 94 -15.26 0.83 2.35
N GLY A 95 -14.87 2.02 1.88
CA GLY A 95 -15.79 3.16 1.85
C GLY A 95 -17.01 2.93 0.94
N LEU A 96 -16.83 2.31 -0.23
CA LEU A 96 -17.93 1.97 -1.14
C LEU A 96 -18.92 0.96 -0.52
N ASN A 97 -18.44 0.04 0.32
CA ASN A 97 -19.29 -0.93 0.99
C ASN A 97 -20.12 -0.32 2.14
N ILE A 98 -19.73 0.86 2.64
CA ILE A 98 -20.44 1.55 3.73
C ILE A 98 -21.37 2.62 3.16
N ASP A 99 -20.84 3.56 2.38
CA ASP A 99 -21.59 4.64 1.74
C ASP A 99 -20.95 4.97 0.37
N PRO A 100 -21.56 4.54 -0.74
CA PRO A 100 -21.04 4.81 -2.08
C PRO A 100 -20.91 6.30 -2.42
N ALA A 101 -21.73 7.17 -1.84
CA ALA A 101 -21.75 8.60 -2.13
C ALA A 101 -20.63 9.35 -1.40
N LYS A 102 -20.27 8.90 -0.19
CA LYS A 102 -19.19 9.48 0.64
C LYS A 102 -17.87 8.73 0.54
N ALA A 103 -17.80 7.65 -0.24
CA ALA A 103 -16.60 6.84 -0.37
C ALA A 103 -15.38 7.67 -0.82
N PRO A 104 -14.23 7.55 -0.14
CA PRO A 104 -13.04 8.31 -0.49
C PRO A 104 -12.57 7.97 -1.91
N LYS A 105 -11.96 8.97 -2.55
CA LYS A 105 -11.25 8.77 -3.82
C LYS A 105 -10.09 7.81 -3.61
N LEU A 106 -9.73 7.09 -4.67
CA LEU A 106 -8.56 6.21 -4.67
C LEU A 106 -7.30 7.05 -4.38
N SER A 107 -6.81 6.97 -3.14
CA SER A 107 -5.71 7.78 -2.64
C SER A 107 -4.83 6.95 -1.71
N LEU A 108 -3.52 7.14 -1.77
CA LEU A 108 -2.55 6.49 -0.90
C LEU A 108 -2.37 7.28 0.40
N PHE A 109 -3.42 7.29 1.23
CA PHE A 109 -3.38 7.98 2.51
C PHE A 109 -2.26 7.44 3.40
N GLY A 110 -1.48 8.35 3.98
CA GLY A 110 -0.33 7.98 4.80
C GLY A 110 0.81 7.31 4.04
N TRP A 111 0.86 7.37 2.69
CA TRP A 111 1.97 6.83 1.88
C TRP A 111 3.36 7.10 2.45
N ASN A 112 3.55 8.35 2.86
CA ASN A 112 4.66 8.88 3.65
C ASN A 112 4.15 10.14 4.38
N VAL A 113 5.05 10.91 4.98
CA VAL A 113 4.70 12.16 5.70
C VAL A 113 4.47 13.36 4.78
N GLY A 114 4.50 13.19 3.45
CA GLY A 114 4.31 14.24 2.45
C GLY A 114 5.59 14.95 2.01
N LYS A 115 5.43 15.85 1.03
CA LYS A 115 6.54 16.67 0.51
C LYS A 115 7.13 17.56 1.60
N ARG A 116 8.45 17.61 1.63
CA ARG A 116 9.17 18.50 2.53
C ARG A 116 9.00 19.95 2.11
N GLN A 117 8.61 20.78 3.06
CA GLN A 117 8.38 22.21 2.87
C GLN A 117 9.60 22.98 3.32
N LEU A 118 10.04 23.92 2.49
CA LEU A 118 11.04 24.92 2.87
C LEU A 118 10.31 26.01 3.68
N THR A 119 10.82 26.35 4.86
CA THR A 119 10.22 27.38 5.74
C THR A 119 10.13 28.76 5.11
N THR A 120 10.88 29.02 4.04
CA THR A 120 10.84 30.26 3.27
C THR A 120 10.40 29.92 1.85
N GLU A 121 9.15 30.19 1.51
CA GLU A 121 8.60 30.02 0.15
C GLU A 121 9.21 31.05 -0.80
N SER A 122 10.47 30.87 -1.19
CA SER A 122 11.04 31.58 -2.34
C SER A 122 10.92 30.67 -3.55
N GLN A 123 10.05 31.05 -4.49
CA GLN A 123 9.91 30.42 -5.82
C GLN A 123 11.12 30.70 -6.74
N ALA A 124 12.32 30.85 -6.16
CA ALA A 124 13.53 31.05 -6.91
C ALA A 124 14.04 29.71 -7.45
N VAL A 125 14.36 29.66 -8.74
CA VAL A 125 15.12 28.56 -9.33
C VAL A 125 16.46 28.49 -8.60
N CYS A 126 16.63 27.49 -7.74
CA CYS A 126 17.88 27.30 -7.02
C CYS A 126 18.93 26.75 -7.99
N PRO A 127 20.11 27.38 -8.11
CA PRO A 127 21.17 26.86 -8.96
C PRO A 127 21.65 25.50 -8.44
N VAL A 128 22.08 24.64 -9.35
CA VAL A 128 22.74 23.39 -9.00
C VAL A 128 24.17 23.72 -8.58
N LEU A 129 24.51 23.39 -7.33
CA LEU A 129 25.83 23.67 -6.75
C LEU A 129 26.67 22.38 -6.68
N SER A 130 27.99 22.53 -6.71
CA SER A 130 28.92 21.44 -6.35
C SER A 130 28.74 21.10 -4.88
N ILE A 131 28.86 19.83 -4.51
CA ILE A 131 28.70 19.38 -3.12
C ILE A 131 29.67 20.05 -2.14
N THR A 132 30.85 20.47 -2.63
CA THR A 132 31.86 21.22 -1.86
C THR A 132 31.45 22.65 -1.56
N ASP A 133 30.58 23.22 -2.38
CA ASP A 133 30.12 24.61 -2.26
C ASP A 133 28.82 24.70 -1.44
N ILE A 134 28.12 23.57 -1.29
CA ILE A 134 26.87 23.49 -0.53
C ILE A 134 27.14 23.57 0.98
N THR A 135 28.15 22.84 1.47
CA THR A 135 28.47 22.81 2.91
C THR A 135 29.88 22.30 3.21
N SER A 136 30.32 22.40 4.47
CA SER A 136 31.66 22.01 4.90
C SER A 136 31.84 20.48 5.01
N LEU A 137 33.09 20.02 4.95
CA LEU A 137 33.44 18.61 5.14
C LEU A 137 32.97 18.07 6.51
N GLU A 138 33.14 18.86 7.56
CA GLU A 138 32.71 18.50 8.91
C GLU A 138 31.19 18.28 8.97
N HIS A 139 30.42 19.16 8.33
CA HIS A 139 28.98 19.01 8.27
C HIS A 139 28.57 17.80 7.41
N MET A 140 29.23 17.56 6.27
CA MET A 140 29.00 16.36 5.45
C MET A 140 29.27 15.08 6.22
N ARG A 141 30.36 15.01 7.00
CA ARG A 141 30.65 13.86 7.87
C ARG A 141 29.55 13.65 8.91
N ALA A 142 29.10 14.70 9.57
CA ALA A 142 28.02 14.62 10.56
C ALA A 142 26.72 14.08 9.94
N LEU A 143 26.34 14.57 8.76
CA LEU A 143 25.16 14.08 8.03
C LEU A 143 25.32 12.61 7.60
N ALA A 144 26.51 12.22 7.13
CA ALA A 144 26.79 10.83 6.77
C ALA A 144 26.74 9.88 7.98
N GLN A 145 27.26 10.30 9.14
CA GLN A 145 27.15 9.53 10.39
C GLN A 145 25.69 9.27 10.76
N ILE A 146 24.82 10.29 10.60
CA ILE A 146 23.38 10.14 10.85
C ILE A 146 22.74 9.16 9.86
N TYR A 147 23.12 9.21 8.57
CA TYR A 147 22.68 8.22 7.58
C TYR A 147 23.07 6.80 8.01
N PHE A 148 24.34 6.55 8.34
CA PHE A 148 24.78 5.21 8.71
C PHE A 148 24.12 4.71 9.99
N ALA A 149 23.91 5.60 10.97
CA ALA A 149 23.25 5.27 12.23
C ALA A 149 21.76 4.97 12.10
N LYS A 150 21.04 5.60 11.15
CA LYS A 150 19.57 5.50 11.08
C LYS A 150 19.05 4.74 9.86
N ILE A 151 19.83 4.64 8.78
CA ILE A 151 19.42 4.07 7.49
C ILE A 151 20.39 2.97 7.07
N GLY A 152 21.69 3.22 7.22
CA GLY A 152 22.75 2.25 6.92
C GLY A 152 22.56 0.92 7.64
N LEU A 153 22.09 0.93 8.90
CA LEU A 153 21.76 -0.28 9.65
C LEU A 153 20.71 -1.16 8.97
N CYS A 154 19.64 -0.57 8.43
CA CYS A 154 18.52 -1.32 7.84
C CYS A 154 18.74 -1.73 6.38
N TYR A 155 19.57 -0.99 5.63
CA TYR A 155 19.76 -1.21 4.19
C TYR A 155 21.14 -1.73 3.81
N GLY A 156 22.19 -1.35 4.53
CA GLY A 156 23.52 -1.98 4.49
C GLY A 156 24.23 -2.08 3.14
N PHE A 157 23.79 -1.36 2.09
CA PHE A 157 24.32 -1.47 0.72
C PHE A 157 25.49 -0.52 0.40
N ILE A 158 25.99 0.21 1.39
CA ILE A 158 27.16 1.09 1.25
C ILE A 158 28.16 0.73 2.34
N ASP A 159 29.41 0.47 1.96
CA ASP A 159 30.50 0.31 2.91
C ASP A 159 30.83 1.66 3.56
N SER A 160 30.75 1.71 4.90
CA SER A 160 30.94 2.96 5.62
C SER A 160 32.38 3.46 5.56
N ALA A 161 33.38 2.55 5.64
CA ALA A 161 34.78 2.92 5.61
C ALA A 161 35.17 3.50 4.24
N GLN A 162 34.82 2.80 3.16
CA GLN A 162 35.06 3.26 1.78
C GLN A 162 34.31 4.56 1.49
N PHE A 163 33.09 4.73 2.04
CA PHE A 163 32.36 5.99 1.88
C PHE A 163 33.11 7.16 2.49
N PHE A 164 33.55 7.04 3.75
CA PHE A 164 34.27 8.13 4.42
C PHE A 164 35.62 8.42 3.75
N GLU A 165 36.36 7.40 3.31
CA GLU A 165 37.59 7.61 2.54
C GLU A 165 37.36 8.42 1.26
N ARG A 166 36.33 8.06 0.48
CA ARG A 166 35.99 8.78 -0.76
C ARG A 166 35.46 10.19 -0.49
N LEU A 167 34.76 10.40 0.63
CA LEU A 167 34.33 11.72 1.08
C LEU A 167 35.55 12.62 1.39
N GLU A 168 36.54 12.10 2.12
CA GLU A 168 37.79 12.82 2.40
C GLU A 168 38.52 13.22 1.12
N ALA A 169 38.76 12.24 0.25
CA ALA A 169 39.47 12.46 -1.01
C ALA A 169 38.77 13.52 -1.88
N ARG A 170 37.43 13.55 -1.88
CA ARG A 170 36.65 14.54 -2.62
C ARG A 170 36.88 15.97 -2.15
N TRP A 171 37.04 16.19 -0.84
CA TRP A 171 37.34 17.52 -0.29
C TRP A 171 38.79 17.95 -0.48
N GLN A 172 39.71 17.00 -0.70
CA GLN A 172 41.09 17.30 -1.08
C GLN A 172 41.21 17.74 -2.55
N SER A 173 40.23 17.39 -3.40
CA SER A 173 40.18 17.82 -4.81
C SER A 173 38.84 18.50 -5.16
N PRO A 174 38.65 19.78 -4.78
CA PRO A 174 37.38 20.48 -4.99
C PRO A 174 36.97 20.63 -6.46
N ALA A 175 37.95 20.73 -7.37
CA ALA A 175 37.72 20.90 -8.80
C ALA A 175 37.29 19.62 -9.53
N ALA A 176 37.50 18.44 -8.93
CA ALA A 176 37.06 17.18 -9.51
C ALA A 176 35.57 17.00 -9.29
N THR A 177 34.78 16.87 -10.36
CA THR A 177 33.37 16.45 -10.27
C THR A 177 33.25 15.04 -10.79
N GLY A 178 32.45 14.23 -10.11
CA GLY A 178 32.33 12.81 -10.44
C GLY A 178 30.95 12.27 -10.13
N LEU A 179 30.67 11.10 -10.71
CA LEU A 179 29.41 10.39 -10.48
C LEU A 179 29.16 10.11 -8.99
N TYR A 180 30.22 9.87 -8.21
CA TYR A 180 30.13 9.59 -6.77
C TYR A 180 29.64 10.78 -5.92
N ASP A 181 29.68 12.01 -6.45
CA ASP A 181 29.07 13.16 -5.78
C ASP A 181 27.55 12.95 -5.62
N SER A 182 26.92 12.14 -6.50
CA SER A 182 25.52 11.74 -6.32
C SER A 182 25.29 10.82 -5.12
N VAL A 183 26.28 9.97 -4.79
CA VAL A 183 26.24 9.09 -3.61
C VAL A 183 26.45 9.90 -2.35
N ILE A 184 27.47 10.76 -2.31
CA ILE A 184 27.74 11.67 -1.19
C ILE A 184 26.53 12.58 -0.95
N GLY A 185 26.01 13.22 -2.00
CA GLY A 185 24.84 14.08 -1.93
C GLY A 185 23.59 13.35 -1.47
N GLY A 186 23.34 12.13 -1.95
CA GLY A 186 22.21 11.29 -1.53
C GLY A 186 22.28 10.86 -0.07
N VAL A 187 23.47 10.43 0.39
CA VAL A 187 23.72 10.08 1.80
C VAL A 187 23.52 11.30 2.70
N ALA A 188 24.10 12.44 2.35
CA ALA A 188 23.97 13.66 3.14
C ALA A 188 22.54 14.21 3.14
N ALA A 189 21.81 14.15 2.02
CA ALA A 189 20.40 14.55 1.95
C ALA A 189 19.50 13.70 2.86
N LEU A 190 19.72 12.38 2.87
CA LEU A 190 19.05 11.49 3.81
C LEU A 190 19.48 11.76 5.27
N GLY A 191 20.75 12.12 5.49
CA GLY A 191 21.22 12.64 6.78
C GLY A 191 20.42 13.85 7.24
N CYS A 192 20.20 14.84 6.37
CA CYS A 192 19.37 16.02 6.64
C CYS A 192 17.93 15.63 7.00
N LEU A 193 17.31 14.76 6.20
CA LEU A 193 15.95 14.26 6.40
C LEU A 193 15.76 13.66 7.80
N PHE A 194 16.76 12.92 8.28
CA PHE A 194 16.73 12.24 9.59
C PHE A 194 17.31 13.07 10.75
N SER A 195 17.78 14.28 10.45
CA SER A 195 18.25 15.26 11.44
C SER A 195 17.16 16.27 11.80
N GLN A 196 16.32 16.63 10.83
CA GLN A 196 15.39 17.76 10.97
C GLN A 196 14.00 17.46 10.38
N ARG A 197 12.95 17.97 11.03
CA ARG A 197 11.55 17.78 10.59
C ARG A 197 11.19 18.59 9.34
N ASN A 198 11.82 19.75 9.15
CA ASN A 198 11.58 20.66 8.01
C ASN A 198 12.77 20.69 7.06
N MET A 199 12.49 20.93 5.78
CA MET A 199 13.51 20.99 4.73
C MET A 199 14.52 22.09 5.02
N THR A 200 15.81 21.79 4.85
CA THR A 200 16.85 22.81 4.85
C THR A 200 17.26 23.20 3.44
N ILE A 201 17.83 24.40 3.28
CA ILE A 201 18.44 24.82 2.01
C ILE A 201 19.57 23.86 1.61
N THR A 202 20.35 23.38 2.59
CA THR A 202 21.39 22.35 2.38
C THR A 202 20.80 21.07 1.78
N GLU A 203 19.73 20.53 2.39
CA GLU A 203 19.02 19.35 1.87
C GLU A 203 18.56 19.57 0.42
N LEU A 204 17.99 20.74 0.12
CA LEU A 204 17.49 21.09 -1.21
C LEU A 204 18.61 21.05 -2.27
N HIS A 205 19.75 21.70 -2.00
CA HIS A 205 20.86 21.70 -2.94
C HIS A 205 21.52 20.33 -3.08
N LEU A 206 21.62 19.54 -2.00
CA LEU A 206 22.19 18.19 -2.06
C LEU A 206 21.37 17.27 -2.97
N ILE A 207 20.04 17.32 -2.85
CA ILE A 207 19.14 16.55 -3.73
C ILE A 207 19.21 17.06 -5.16
N GLY A 208 19.23 18.37 -5.34
CA GLY A 208 19.36 19.00 -6.66
C GLY A 208 20.64 18.57 -7.37
N SER A 209 21.76 18.60 -6.66
CA SER A 209 23.08 18.18 -7.16
C SER A 209 23.11 16.70 -7.50
N ALA A 210 22.68 15.83 -6.58
CA ALA A 210 22.63 14.39 -6.81
C ALA A 210 21.71 14.02 -7.98
N HIS A 211 20.53 14.66 -8.08
CA HIS A 211 19.61 14.45 -9.19
C HIS A 211 20.23 14.87 -10.53
N SER A 212 20.84 16.05 -10.60
CA SER A 212 21.45 16.57 -11.81
C SER A 212 22.55 15.62 -12.33
N ILE A 213 23.40 15.10 -11.45
CA ILE A 213 24.44 14.14 -11.81
C ILE A 213 23.83 12.84 -12.36
N LEU A 214 22.82 12.29 -11.67
CA LEU A 214 22.19 11.02 -12.05
C LEU A 214 21.40 11.10 -13.36
N ASP A 215 20.80 12.25 -13.65
CA ASP A 215 19.97 12.45 -14.84
C ASP A 215 20.81 12.81 -16.09
N THR A 216 21.90 13.55 -15.91
CA THR A 216 22.81 13.93 -17.00
C THR A 216 23.83 12.85 -17.37
N HIS A 217 23.98 11.80 -16.56
CA HIS A 217 24.92 10.72 -16.82
C HIS A 217 24.57 9.96 -18.11
N VAL A 218 25.49 9.99 -19.07
CA VAL A 218 25.37 9.26 -20.34
C VAL A 218 25.94 7.84 -20.18
N LEU A 219 25.11 6.83 -20.47
CA LEU A 219 25.52 5.44 -20.41
C LEU A 219 26.40 5.07 -21.61
N CYS A 220 27.67 4.80 -21.35
CA CYS A 220 28.65 4.30 -22.32
C CYS A 220 29.08 2.86 -21.99
N GLY A 221 28.11 1.96 -21.77
CA GLY A 221 28.35 0.56 -21.42
C GLY A 221 27.51 0.07 -20.23
N ALA A 222 28.01 -0.93 -19.51
CA ALA A 222 27.36 -1.43 -18.30
C ALA A 222 27.28 -0.32 -17.24
N PRO A 223 26.10 -0.08 -16.62
CA PRO A 223 25.95 0.96 -15.60
C PRO A 223 26.91 0.78 -14.41
N PRO A 224 27.73 1.80 -14.07
CA PRO A 224 28.71 1.70 -12.99
C PRO A 224 28.04 1.63 -11.61
N VAL A 225 28.70 0.97 -10.65
CA VAL A 225 28.15 0.75 -9.29
C VAL A 225 27.74 2.06 -8.59
N ASP A 226 28.53 3.12 -8.77
CA ASP A 226 28.22 4.45 -8.22
C ASP A 226 26.87 4.99 -8.74
N LEU A 227 26.51 4.70 -10.00
CA LEU A 227 25.24 5.11 -10.60
C LEU A 227 24.07 4.34 -9.96
N LEU A 228 24.22 3.03 -9.77
CA LEU A 228 23.20 2.21 -9.11
C LEU A 228 23.00 2.63 -7.65
N THR A 229 24.09 2.90 -6.95
CA THR A 229 24.08 3.35 -5.55
C THR A 229 23.37 4.70 -5.43
N GLY A 230 23.71 5.67 -6.28
CA GLY A 230 23.07 6.98 -6.32
C GLY A 230 21.58 6.90 -6.68
N TRP A 231 21.18 6.10 -7.68
CA TRP A 231 19.76 5.88 -8.00
C TRP A 231 19.01 5.17 -6.86
N THR A 232 19.65 4.24 -6.15
CA THR A 232 19.04 3.58 -4.98
C THR A 232 18.77 4.58 -3.86
N LEU A 233 19.75 5.41 -3.51
CA LEU A 233 19.60 6.49 -2.53
C LEU A 233 18.49 7.48 -2.95
N ARG A 234 18.42 7.83 -4.25
CA ARG A 234 17.37 8.68 -4.80
C ARG A 234 15.98 8.08 -4.59
N VAL A 235 15.79 6.80 -4.91
CA VAL A 235 14.49 6.12 -4.74
C VAL A 235 14.12 6.00 -3.26
N VAL A 236 15.10 5.73 -2.38
CA VAL A 236 14.89 5.73 -0.91
C VAL A 236 14.38 7.10 -0.45
N TYR A 237 15.06 8.18 -0.85
CA TYR A 237 14.67 9.54 -0.49
C TYR A 237 13.26 9.85 -1.02
N MET A 238 13.00 9.60 -2.31
CA MET A 238 11.68 9.83 -2.92
C MET A 238 10.56 9.03 -2.23
N ARG A 239 10.83 7.78 -1.80
CA ARG A 239 9.83 6.97 -1.08
C ARG A 239 9.38 7.65 0.22
N MET A 240 10.28 8.36 0.89
CA MET A 240 10.00 9.05 2.16
C MET A 240 9.41 10.45 1.97
N THR A 241 9.63 11.11 0.83
CA THR A 241 9.33 12.54 0.67
C THR A 241 8.50 12.92 -0.55
N ASP A 242 8.39 12.07 -1.58
CA ASP A 242 7.79 12.44 -2.86
C ASP A 242 6.50 11.67 -3.15
N LEU A 243 5.88 12.01 -4.28
CA LEU A 243 4.62 11.43 -4.74
C LEU A 243 4.80 9.97 -5.20
N PRO A 244 3.78 9.12 -5.00
CA PRO A 244 3.85 7.70 -5.32
C PRO A 244 4.26 7.39 -6.77
N HIS A 245 3.61 8.00 -7.77
CA HIS A 245 3.87 7.68 -9.18
C HIS A 245 5.27 8.08 -9.65
N SER A 246 5.77 9.24 -9.23
CA SER A 246 7.14 9.66 -9.53
C SER A 246 8.16 8.70 -8.93
N THR A 247 7.91 8.25 -7.69
CA THR A 247 8.75 7.27 -6.99
C THR A 247 8.72 5.91 -7.69
N TRP A 248 7.55 5.47 -8.16
CA TRP A 248 7.40 4.23 -8.93
C TRP A 248 8.22 4.26 -10.22
N MET A 249 8.08 5.32 -11.03
CA MET A 249 8.88 5.48 -12.25
C MET A 249 10.38 5.46 -11.98
N ALA A 250 10.84 6.15 -10.93
CA ALA A 250 12.25 6.14 -10.52
C ALA A 250 12.70 4.73 -10.10
N SER A 251 11.88 4.00 -9.34
CA SER A 251 12.19 2.63 -8.93
C SER A 251 12.25 1.67 -10.13
N SER A 252 11.40 1.85 -11.14
CA SER A 252 11.43 1.05 -12.36
C SER A 252 12.68 1.34 -13.19
N LYS A 253 13.09 2.61 -13.30
CA LYS A 253 14.39 2.98 -13.92
C LYS A 253 15.55 2.32 -13.19
N LEU A 254 15.55 2.34 -11.86
CA LEU A 254 16.57 1.66 -11.05
C LEU A 254 16.64 0.16 -11.34
N MET A 255 15.50 -0.53 -11.45
CA MET A 255 15.49 -1.97 -11.77
C MET A 255 16.09 -2.28 -13.15
N HIS A 256 15.84 -1.46 -14.16
CA HIS A 256 16.49 -1.62 -15.47
C HIS A 256 17.99 -1.34 -15.42
N LEU A 257 18.45 -0.39 -14.58
CA LEU A 257 19.88 -0.16 -14.36
C LEU A 257 20.54 -1.38 -13.67
N VAL A 258 19.85 -1.98 -12.69
CA VAL A 258 20.28 -3.22 -12.02
C VAL A 258 20.38 -4.38 -13.02
N GLU A 259 19.40 -4.51 -13.90
CA GLU A 259 19.41 -5.53 -14.96
C GLU A 259 20.59 -5.34 -15.92
N ALA A 260 20.73 -4.12 -16.46
CA ALA A 260 21.79 -3.77 -17.39
C ALA A 260 23.20 -3.87 -16.79
N ALA A 261 23.32 -3.71 -15.47
CA ALA A 261 24.59 -3.89 -14.75
C ALA A 261 24.91 -5.36 -14.43
N GLY A 262 23.94 -6.27 -14.60
CA GLY A 262 24.09 -7.69 -14.25
C GLY A 262 24.10 -7.97 -12.74
N PHE A 263 23.62 -7.04 -11.91
CA PHE A 263 23.65 -7.18 -10.44
C PHE A 263 22.74 -8.29 -9.89
N HIS A 264 21.73 -8.69 -10.68
CA HIS A 264 20.81 -9.78 -10.37
C HIS A 264 21.40 -11.18 -10.61
N LEU A 265 22.55 -11.29 -11.28
CA LEU A 265 23.14 -12.55 -11.71
C LEU A 265 24.18 -13.07 -10.70
N GLU A 266 24.01 -14.28 -10.17
CA GLU A 266 24.97 -14.89 -9.23
C GLU A 266 26.18 -15.57 -9.91
N SER A 267 25.99 -16.28 -11.03
CA SER A 267 27.10 -17.00 -11.72
C SER A 267 27.95 -16.08 -12.59
N THR A 268 29.26 -16.29 -12.66
CA THR A 268 30.22 -15.59 -13.55
C THR A 268 30.03 -15.87 -15.05
N ASP A 269 29.20 -16.85 -15.44
CA ASP A 269 29.05 -17.30 -16.84
C ASP A 269 28.14 -16.42 -17.71
N SER A 270 27.93 -15.15 -17.38
CA SER A 270 27.11 -14.27 -18.23
C SER A 270 27.94 -13.68 -19.37
N VAL A 271 27.48 -13.85 -20.61
CA VAL A 271 28.04 -13.24 -21.84
C VAL A 271 28.00 -11.70 -21.80
N PHE A 272 27.25 -11.11 -20.86
CA PHE A 272 27.10 -9.66 -20.72
C PHE A 272 28.25 -9.00 -19.93
N PRO A 273 28.76 -7.84 -20.38
CA PRO A 273 29.71 -7.03 -19.63
C PRO A 273 29.16 -6.66 -18.25
N ARG A 274 29.92 -6.93 -17.19
CA ARG A 274 29.56 -6.54 -15.82
C ARG A 274 30.24 -5.23 -15.46
N SER A 275 29.56 -4.42 -14.66
CA SER A 275 30.17 -3.24 -14.03
C SER A 275 30.99 -3.57 -12.78
N ILE A 276 31.00 -4.84 -12.37
CA ILE A 276 31.67 -5.35 -11.18
C ILE A 276 33.04 -5.92 -11.57
N GLY A 277 34.11 -5.40 -10.96
CA GLY A 277 35.42 -6.08 -10.92
C GLY A 277 35.39 -7.28 -9.98
N THR A 278 36.36 -8.20 -10.09
CA THR A 278 36.44 -9.42 -9.26
C THR A 278 36.46 -9.17 -7.76
N ASP A 279 36.83 -7.96 -7.34
CA ASP A 279 37.10 -7.60 -5.94
C ASP A 279 35.92 -6.92 -5.23
N PHE A 280 34.75 -6.78 -5.90
CA PHE A 280 33.58 -6.16 -5.27
C PHE A 280 32.91 -7.11 -4.28
N ASP A 281 32.59 -6.61 -3.08
CA ASP A 281 31.97 -7.42 -2.03
C ASP A 281 30.61 -8.00 -2.49
N PRO A 282 30.47 -9.33 -2.57
CA PRO A 282 29.22 -9.97 -2.97
C PRO A 282 28.06 -9.68 -2.01
N ASN A 283 28.31 -9.41 -0.73
CA ASN A 283 27.26 -9.05 0.22
C ASN A 283 26.71 -7.65 -0.04
N ILE A 284 27.57 -6.66 -0.30
CA ILE A 284 27.14 -5.30 -0.68
C ILE A 284 26.32 -5.36 -1.97
N ARG A 285 26.76 -6.17 -2.94
CA ARG A 285 26.01 -6.41 -4.19
C ARG A 285 24.61 -6.95 -3.93
N ARG A 286 24.49 -8.01 -3.12
CA ARG A 286 23.21 -8.65 -2.77
C ARG A 286 22.30 -7.68 -2.01
N ARG A 287 22.86 -6.89 -1.09
CA ARG A 287 22.11 -5.86 -0.36
C ARG A 287 21.63 -4.75 -1.29
N LEU A 288 22.47 -4.24 -2.19
CA LEU A 288 22.08 -3.22 -3.17
C LEU A 288 20.94 -3.71 -4.07
N PHE A 289 21.07 -4.93 -4.61
CA PHE A 289 20.03 -5.54 -5.43
C PHE A 289 18.75 -5.79 -4.62
N GLY A 290 18.86 -6.39 -3.43
CA GLY A 290 17.71 -6.63 -2.55
C GLY A 290 16.99 -5.35 -2.17
N VAL A 291 17.73 -4.26 -1.92
CA VAL A 291 17.16 -2.95 -1.61
C VAL A 291 16.42 -2.36 -2.81
N ALA A 292 17.04 -2.36 -4.00
CA ALA A 292 16.38 -1.94 -5.23
C ALA A 292 15.10 -2.74 -5.52
N LEU A 293 15.17 -4.07 -5.35
CA LEU A 293 14.05 -4.97 -5.58
C LEU A 293 12.89 -4.71 -4.61
N HIS A 294 13.14 -4.59 -3.31
CA HIS A 294 12.07 -4.33 -2.35
C HIS A 294 11.41 -2.97 -2.61
N LEU A 295 12.19 -1.94 -3.01
CA LEU A 295 11.65 -0.61 -3.29
C LEU A 295 10.67 -0.71 -4.44
N ASN A 296 11.09 -1.27 -5.58
CA ASN A 296 10.21 -1.40 -6.74
C ASN A 296 8.98 -2.27 -6.44
N MET A 297 9.19 -3.44 -5.81
CA MET A 297 8.10 -4.37 -5.53
C MET A 297 7.03 -3.76 -4.63
N TRP A 298 7.42 -3.16 -3.50
CA TRP A 298 6.46 -2.64 -2.54
C TRP A 298 5.79 -1.36 -3.04
N ILE A 299 6.54 -0.48 -3.74
CA ILE A 299 5.94 0.68 -4.41
C ILE A 299 4.89 0.23 -5.44
N SER A 300 5.19 -0.76 -6.27
CA SER A 300 4.24 -1.31 -7.24
C SER A 300 3.00 -1.88 -6.56
N TYR A 301 3.17 -2.66 -5.48
CA TYR A 301 2.04 -3.27 -4.76
C TYR A 301 1.13 -2.26 -4.10
N ASP A 302 1.69 -1.26 -3.43
CA ASP A 302 0.92 -0.19 -2.81
C ASP A 302 0.06 0.55 -3.85
N LEU A 303 0.64 0.83 -5.01
CA LEU A 303 -0.03 1.49 -6.13
C LEU A 303 -0.99 0.59 -6.92
N GLY A 304 -0.89 -0.73 -6.76
CA GLY A 304 -1.60 -1.69 -7.60
C GLY A 304 -1.14 -1.66 -9.06
N LEU A 305 0.16 -1.41 -9.29
CA LEU A 305 0.79 -1.38 -10.62
C LEU A 305 1.72 -2.57 -10.81
N SER A 306 2.14 -2.80 -12.06
CA SER A 306 3.15 -3.80 -12.36
C SER A 306 4.51 -3.44 -11.74
N ARG A 307 5.26 -4.47 -11.36
CA ARG A 307 6.69 -4.38 -11.01
C ARG A 307 7.55 -4.66 -12.23
N VAL A 308 8.82 -4.27 -12.17
CA VAL A 308 9.82 -4.75 -13.13
C VAL A 308 10.22 -6.17 -12.71
N SER A 309 10.07 -7.12 -13.62
CA SER A 309 10.46 -8.52 -13.44
C SER A 309 11.52 -8.89 -14.46
N PHE A 310 12.52 -9.67 -14.06
CA PHE A 310 13.53 -10.21 -14.97
C PHE A 310 13.03 -11.48 -15.65
N GLN A 311 13.67 -11.90 -16.74
CA GLN A 311 13.25 -13.07 -17.52
C GLN A 311 13.27 -14.38 -16.72
N LYS A 312 14.25 -14.53 -15.83
CA LYS A 312 14.20 -15.50 -14.74
C LYS A 312 13.75 -14.70 -13.53
N ASP A 313 12.74 -15.19 -12.80
CA ASP A 313 12.20 -14.53 -11.61
C ASP A 313 13.23 -14.67 -10.44
N ASP A 314 14.44 -14.14 -10.67
CA ASP A 314 15.63 -14.30 -9.87
C ASP A 314 15.47 -13.47 -8.60
N LEU A 315 15.13 -14.14 -7.49
CA LEU A 315 15.19 -13.55 -6.17
C LEU A 315 16.66 -13.42 -5.75
N PRO A 316 17.04 -12.32 -5.07
CA PRO A 316 18.37 -12.18 -4.52
C PRO A 316 18.64 -13.33 -3.56
N LEU A 317 19.84 -13.92 -3.63
CA LEU A 317 20.34 -14.70 -2.52
C LEU A 317 20.45 -13.78 -1.30
N LEU A 318 20.02 -14.28 -0.16
CA LEU A 318 20.19 -13.54 1.09
C LEU A 318 21.69 -13.30 1.34
N PRO A 319 22.06 -12.11 1.85
CA PRO A 319 23.44 -11.87 2.28
C PRO A 319 23.86 -12.92 3.31
N SER A 320 25.17 -13.12 3.44
CA SER A 320 25.69 -13.99 4.50
C SER A 320 25.35 -13.37 5.86
N THR A 321 24.71 -14.13 6.74
CA THR A 321 24.35 -13.67 8.08
C THR A 321 25.62 -13.35 8.87
N SER A 322 25.86 -12.07 9.12
CA SER A 322 26.89 -11.59 10.05
C SER A 322 26.17 -11.11 11.31
N GLU A 323 26.71 -11.44 12.48
CA GLU A 323 26.18 -10.93 13.75
C GLU A 323 26.11 -9.39 13.70
N GLY A 324 24.90 -8.85 13.88
CA GLY A 324 24.64 -7.40 13.85
C GLY A 324 24.15 -6.82 12.52
N ASN A 325 24.06 -7.60 11.44
CA ASN A 325 23.55 -7.10 10.16
C ASN A 325 22.01 -7.14 10.07
N LEU A 326 21.38 -6.03 10.45
CA LEU A 326 19.92 -5.87 10.50
C LEU A 326 19.24 -5.82 9.12
N THR A 327 20.02 -5.68 8.04
CA THR A 327 19.51 -5.68 6.66
C THR A 327 18.81 -7.01 6.32
N ASP A 328 19.26 -8.11 6.93
CA ASP A 328 18.73 -9.46 6.68
C ASP A 328 17.28 -9.61 7.18
N GLU A 329 16.90 -8.86 8.22
CA GLU A 329 15.52 -8.82 8.70
C GLU A 329 14.58 -8.34 7.57
N LEU A 330 14.93 -7.21 6.93
CA LEU A 330 14.15 -6.61 5.85
C LEU A 330 14.19 -7.46 4.58
N LEU A 331 15.39 -7.84 4.13
CA LEU A 331 15.54 -8.59 2.87
C LEU A 331 14.90 -9.97 2.94
N GLY A 332 14.83 -10.60 4.11
CA GLY A 332 14.12 -11.86 4.25
C GLY A 332 12.59 -11.76 4.13
N LEU A 333 12.01 -10.55 4.06
CA LEU A 333 10.61 -10.34 3.68
C LEU A 333 10.38 -10.37 2.16
N ILE A 334 11.44 -10.28 1.34
CA ILE A 334 11.33 -10.23 -0.13
C ILE A 334 10.72 -11.49 -0.72
N PRO A 335 11.16 -12.72 -0.36
CA PRO A 335 10.55 -13.95 -0.91
C PRO A 335 9.06 -14.05 -0.59
N LEU A 336 8.68 -13.70 0.64
CA LEU A 336 7.28 -13.67 1.12
C LEU A 336 6.46 -12.59 0.41
N SER A 337 7.08 -11.47 0.06
CA SER A 337 6.44 -10.42 -0.75
C SER A 337 6.22 -10.89 -2.19
N ALA A 338 7.22 -11.55 -2.78
CA ALA A 338 7.15 -12.06 -4.16
C ALA A 338 6.17 -13.23 -4.33
N SER A 339 5.85 -13.99 -3.27
CA SER A 339 4.76 -14.96 -3.31
C SER A 339 3.37 -14.30 -3.31
N LEU A 340 3.26 -13.03 -2.92
CA LEU A 340 2.01 -12.27 -2.96
C LEU A 340 1.78 -11.57 -4.31
N ASP A 341 2.61 -11.82 -5.32
CA ASP A 341 2.52 -11.16 -6.62
C ASP A 341 1.15 -11.39 -7.30
N PRO A 342 0.36 -10.34 -7.55
CA PRO A 342 -0.95 -10.46 -8.19
C PRO A 342 -0.89 -10.91 -9.65
N GLY A 343 0.28 -10.81 -10.30
CA GLY A 343 0.49 -11.21 -11.69
C GLY A 343 0.55 -12.72 -11.91
N LYS A 344 0.76 -13.53 -10.86
CA LYS A 344 0.86 -14.99 -10.95
C LYS A 344 -0.50 -15.65 -11.25
N ALA A 345 -0.49 -16.73 -12.03
CA ALA A 345 -1.70 -17.44 -12.43
C ALA A 345 -2.31 -18.20 -11.23
N LYS A 346 -3.65 -18.34 -11.20
CA LYS A 346 -4.47 -18.96 -10.14
C LYS A 346 -4.11 -20.41 -9.73
N GLY A 347 -3.13 -21.04 -10.36
CA GLY A 347 -2.68 -22.41 -10.03
C GLY A 347 -1.98 -22.50 -8.68
N ASP A 348 -1.43 -21.39 -8.18
CA ASP A 348 -0.99 -21.26 -6.80
C ASP A 348 -2.18 -20.74 -5.97
N GLU A 349 -2.91 -21.64 -5.30
CA GLU A 349 -3.71 -21.21 -4.15
C GLU A 349 -2.72 -20.60 -3.16
N ILE A 350 -2.61 -19.27 -3.17
CA ILE A 350 -1.78 -18.55 -2.22
C ILE A 350 -2.33 -18.91 -0.86
N LYS A 351 -1.60 -19.74 -0.12
CA LYS A 351 -1.92 -20.10 1.25
C LYS A 351 -1.61 -18.91 2.14
N LEU A 352 -2.44 -17.88 2.06
CA LEU A 352 -2.29 -16.60 2.77
C LEU A 352 -2.10 -16.83 4.27
N GLY A 353 -2.74 -17.85 4.85
CA GLY A 353 -2.54 -18.26 6.25
C GLY A 353 -1.13 -18.79 6.55
N GLU A 354 -0.55 -19.62 5.68
CA GLU A 354 0.83 -20.11 5.85
C GLU A 354 1.85 -18.97 5.68
N THR A 355 1.68 -18.13 4.65
CA THR A 355 2.53 -16.94 4.45
C THR A 355 2.42 -15.98 5.64
N LEU A 356 1.22 -15.80 6.19
CA LEU A 356 1.00 -14.99 7.38
C LEU A 356 1.72 -15.57 8.60
N SER A 357 1.64 -16.89 8.84
CA SER A 357 2.37 -17.55 9.93
C SER A 357 3.88 -17.34 9.79
N GLN A 358 4.42 -17.57 8.58
CA GLN A 358 5.84 -17.38 8.29
C GLN A 358 6.30 -15.95 8.57
N ILE A 359 5.49 -14.94 8.22
CA ILE A 359 5.84 -13.53 8.51
C ILE A 359 5.79 -13.25 10.01
N LEU A 360 4.77 -13.74 10.72
CA LEU A 360 4.59 -13.53 12.16
C LEU A 360 5.68 -14.20 13.01
N GLU A 361 6.27 -15.29 12.52
CA GLU A 361 7.36 -16.01 13.19
C GLU A 361 8.73 -15.31 13.04
N ARG A 362 8.87 -14.38 12.10
CA ARG A 362 10.12 -13.63 11.93
C ARG A 362 10.33 -12.65 13.08
N VAL A 363 11.58 -12.57 13.54
CA VAL A 363 12.01 -11.61 14.55
C VAL A 363 12.51 -10.35 13.85
N HIS A 364 11.92 -9.22 14.20
CA HIS A 364 12.33 -7.90 13.75
C HIS A 364 12.59 -7.01 14.98
N THR A 365 13.84 -6.58 15.13
CA THR A 365 14.31 -5.89 16.34
C THR A 365 14.18 -4.36 16.20
N GLU A 366 14.56 -3.83 15.04
CA GLU A 366 14.55 -2.39 14.80
C GLU A 366 13.19 -1.86 14.34
N PRO A 367 12.78 -0.64 14.74
CA PRO A 367 11.48 -0.07 14.37
C PRO A 367 11.18 -0.04 12.85
N PRO A 368 12.09 0.37 11.94
CA PRO A 368 11.80 0.39 10.50
C PRO A 368 11.51 -1.01 9.95
N SER A 369 12.24 -2.01 10.45
CA SER A 369 12.14 -3.42 10.08
C SER A 369 10.84 -4.05 10.58
N ALA A 370 10.49 -3.81 11.86
CA ALA A 370 9.22 -4.25 12.43
C ALA A 370 8.01 -3.58 11.73
N MET A 371 8.14 -2.33 11.31
CA MET A 371 7.10 -1.63 10.55
C MET A 371 6.92 -2.19 9.13
N ALA A 372 8.02 -2.59 8.49
CA ALA A 372 7.99 -3.33 7.23
C ALA A 372 7.27 -4.69 7.37
N GLN A 373 7.55 -5.44 8.43
CA GLN A 373 6.83 -6.67 8.78
C GLN A 373 5.32 -6.40 8.98
N CYS A 374 4.97 -5.36 9.74
CA CYS A 374 3.58 -4.94 9.95
C CYS A 374 2.87 -4.62 8.63
N ASN A 375 3.54 -3.90 7.71
CA ASN A 375 2.94 -3.55 6.43
C ASN A 375 2.60 -4.80 5.58
N LEU A 376 3.45 -5.82 5.62
CA LEU A 376 3.20 -7.08 4.91
C LEU A 376 2.04 -7.87 5.54
N VAL A 377 1.96 -7.92 6.87
CA VAL A 377 0.80 -8.50 7.58
C VAL A 377 -0.49 -7.76 7.23
N LEU A 378 -0.47 -6.42 7.23
CA LEU A 378 -1.62 -5.61 6.80
C LEU A 378 -2.01 -5.92 5.35
N CYS A 379 -1.05 -6.12 4.46
CA CYS A 379 -1.31 -6.53 3.08
C CYS A 379 -2.10 -7.85 3.02
N ILE A 380 -1.66 -8.86 3.76
CA ILE A 380 -2.32 -10.17 3.80
C ILE A 380 -3.70 -10.08 4.43
N LEU A 381 -3.86 -9.38 5.56
CA LEU A 381 -5.15 -9.19 6.21
C LEU A 381 -6.16 -8.49 5.29
N ARG A 382 -5.72 -7.45 4.55
CA ARG A 382 -6.56 -6.78 3.54
C ARG A 382 -7.03 -7.74 2.45
N ARG A 383 -6.20 -8.70 2.05
CA ARG A 383 -6.54 -9.73 1.06
C ARG A 383 -7.51 -10.76 1.61
N ILE A 384 -7.21 -11.33 2.78
CA ILE A 384 -8.09 -12.28 3.50
C ILE A 384 -9.51 -11.70 3.61
N HIS A 385 -9.64 -10.46 4.09
CA HIS A 385 -10.95 -9.80 4.21
C HIS A 385 -11.60 -9.48 2.85
N THR A 386 -10.82 -9.05 1.86
CA THR A 386 -11.34 -8.78 0.51
C THR A 386 -11.90 -10.04 -0.16
N GLU A 387 -11.24 -11.16 0.06
CA GLU A 387 -11.58 -12.47 -0.51
C GLU A 387 -12.57 -13.24 0.39
N LYS A 388 -12.94 -12.67 1.55
CA LYS A 388 -13.82 -13.27 2.57
C LYS A 388 -13.33 -14.65 3.05
N LEU A 389 -12.02 -14.77 3.18
CA LEU A 389 -11.39 -15.98 3.71
C LEU A 389 -11.42 -15.96 5.23
N GLU A 390 -11.51 -17.13 5.82
CA GLU A 390 -11.43 -17.30 7.27
C GLU A 390 -9.97 -17.22 7.75
N ILE A 391 -9.78 -16.63 8.92
CA ILE A 391 -8.48 -16.56 9.61
C ILE A 391 -8.62 -17.28 10.95
N SER A 392 -7.68 -18.16 11.26
CA SER A 392 -7.65 -18.81 12.57
C SER A 392 -7.50 -17.78 13.69
N THR A 393 -8.21 -17.96 14.80
CA THR A 393 -8.19 -17.06 15.97
C THR A 393 -6.77 -16.77 16.46
N HIS A 394 -5.91 -17.80 16.54
CA HIS A 394 -4.52 -17.66 16.96
C HIS A 394 -3.69 -16.74 16.02
N LEU A 395 -3.86 -16.85 14.69
CA LEU A 395 -3.18 -15.96 13.74
C LEU A 395 -3.74 -14.52 13.82
N ALA A 396 -5.03 -14.36 14.08
CA ALA A 396 -5.63 -13.04 14.27
C ALA A 396 -5.10 -12.34 15.54
N GLU A 397 -4.99 -13.05 16.66
CA GLU A 397 -4.41 -12.55 17.91
C GLU A 397 -2.94 -12.16 17.74
N LYS A 398 -2.12 -13.03 17.14
CA LYS A 398 -0.70 -12.72 16.83
C LYS A 398 -0.59 -11.52 15.90
N SER A 399 -1.48 -11.41 14.92
CA SER A 399 -1.52 -10.25 14.03
C SER A 399 -1.81 -8.97 14.81
N LEU A 400 -2.84 -8.95 15.65
CA LEU A 400 -3.17 -7.78 16.49
C LEU A 400 -2.01 -7.39 17.43
N ALA A 401 -1.32 -8.37 18.03
CA ALA A 401 -0.15 -8.11 18.86
C ALA A 401 0.98 -7.43 18.08
N LEU A 402 1.25 -7.89 16.85
CA LEU A 402 2.23 -7.25 15.97
C LEU A 402 1.78 -5.85 15.53
N LEU A 403 0.49 -5.64 15.21
CA LEU A 403 -0.03 -4.32 14.86
C LEU A 403 0.15 -3.31 16.02
N LYS A 404 -0.09 -3.75 17.26
CA LYS A 404 0.18 -2.93 18.45
C LYS A 404 1.65 -2.56 18.57
N LYS A 405 2.57 -3.52 18.38
CA LYS A 405 4.01 -3.25 18.29
C LYS A 405 4.33 -2.23 17.18
N GLY A 406 3.65 -2.31 16.04
CA GLY A 406 3.78 -1.32 14.97
C GLY A 406 3.37 0.11 15.38
N LEU A 407 2.30 0.26 16.16
CA LEU A 407 1.91 1.56 16.72
C LEU A 407 2.98 2.11 17.67
N ASP A 408 3.54 1.27 18.55
CA ASP A 408 4.67 1.63 19.42
C ASP A 408 5.91 2.08 18.62
N CYS A 409 6.28 1.32 17.59
CA CYS A 409 7.37 1.67 16.69
C CYS A 409 7.13 3.03 16.02
N SER A 410 5.93 3.30 15.50
CA SER A 410 5.59 4.60 14.91
C SER A 410 5.78 5.75 15.92
N ARG A 411 5.28 5.62 17.15
CA ARG A 411 5.46 6.63 18.20
C ARG A 411 6.93 6.86 18.54
N SER A 412 7.72 5.79 18.64
CA SER A 412 9.17 5.88 18.86
C SER A 412 9.87 6.61 17.70
N MET A 413 9.52 6.30 16.46
CA MET A 413 10.09 6.93 15.27
C MET A 413 9.77 8.42 15.18
N VAL A 414 8.57 8.84 15.59
CA VAL A 414 8.21 10.27 15.69
C VAL A 414 9.09 10.99 16.72
N ARG A 415 9.27 10.40 17.91
CA ARG A 415 10.11 10.98 18.98
C ARG A 415 11.57 11.15 18.54
N ASN A 416 12.10 10.18 17.80
CA ASN A 416 13.50 10.14 17.37
C ASN A 416 13.78 10.82 16.01
N CYS A 417 12.78 11.47 15.40
CA CYS A 417 12.89 12.07 14.06
C CYS A 417 13.36 11.06 13.00
N ASN A 418 12.63 9.95 12.88
CA ASN A 418 12.90 8.88 11.92
C ASN A 418 11.75 8.77 10.90
N PRO A 419 11.67 9.67 9.89
CA PRO A 419 10.53 9.81 8.98
C PRO A 419 10.49 8.73 7.88
N TRP A 420 10.65 7.46 8.24
CA TRP A 420 10.46 6.35 7.29
C TRP A 420 9.04 6.32 6.75
N GLN A 421 8.87 5.83 5.52
CA GLN A 421 7.57 5.78 4.83
C GLN A 421 6.47 5.09 5.65
N HIS A 422 6.82 4.02 6.39
CA HIS A 422 5.84 3.26 7.16
C HIS A 422 5.32 3.97 8.40
N MET A 423 6.03 4.98 8.91
CA MET A 423 5.68 5.70 10.14
C MET A 423 4.25 6.28 10.09
N ALA A 424 3.84 6.79 8.93
CA ALA A 424 2.47 7.25 8.67
C ALA A 424 1.58 6.15 8.08
N ASN A 425 2.13 5.32 7.20
CA ASN A 425 1.37 4.34 6.42
C ASN A 425 0.75 3.25 7.29
N VAL A 426 1.55 2.68 8.20
CA VAL A 426 1.13 1.55 9.04
C VAL A 426 0.00 1.96 9.99
N PRO A 427 0.08 3.05 10.79
CA PRO A 427 -1.04 3.45 11.65
C PRO A 427 -2.35 3.69 10.88
N PHE A 428 -2.28 4.34 9.72
CA PHE A 428 -3.46 4.56 8.87
C PHE A 428 -4.09 3.24 8.42
N HIS A 429 -3.27 2.29 7.95
CA HIS A 429 -3.78 1.00 7.50
C HIS A 429 -4.20 0.07 8.64
N ILE A 430 -3.62 0.19 9.85
CA ILE A 430 -4.11 -0.46 11.06
C ILE A 430 -5.55 -0.03 11.31
N ILE A 431 -5.84 1.27 11.33
CA ILE A 431 -7.20 1.79 11.51
C ILE A 431 -8.17 1.14 10.51
N CYS A 432 -7.79 1.09 9.23
CA CYS A 432 -8.63 0.50 8.18
C CYS A 432 -8.89 -1.00 8.42
N VAL A 433 -7.87 -1.77 8.82
CA VAL A 433 -8.02 -3.20 9.08
C VAL A 433 -8.84 -3.46 10.34
N LEU A 434 -8.62 -2.70 11.42
CA LEU A 434 -9.37 -2.86 12.68
C LEU A 434 -10.88 -2.64 12.48
N LEU A 435 -11.25 -1.66 11.65
CA LEU A 435 -12.63 -1.36 11.28
C LEU A 435 -13.28 -2.47 10.44
N VAL A 436 -12.51 -3.16 9.60
CA VAL A 436 -13.01 -4.29 8.79
C VAL A 436 -13.06 -5.60 9.57
N MET A 437 -12.12 -5.81 10.50
CA MET A 437 -12.16 -6.94 11.42
C MET A 437 -13.40 -6.87 12.33
N ASP A 438 -13.77 -5.67 12.77
CA ASP A 438 -15.00 -5.35 13.51
C ASP A 438 -15.28 -6.21 14.77
N THR A 439 -14.22 -6.79 15.34
CA THR A 439 -14.27 -7.55 16.60
C THR A 439 -14.13 -6.63 17.81
N ARG A 440 -14.57 -7.08 18.99
CA ARG A 440 -14.39 -6.32 20.25
C ARG A 440 -12.92 -5.97 20.51
N HIS A 441 -12.01 -6.93 20.30
CA HIS A 441 -10.56 -6.74 20.46
C HIS A 441 -9.97 -5.74 19.46
N SER A 442 -10.37 -5.81 18.18
CA SER A 442 -9.88 -4.86 17.17
C SER A 442 -10.39 -3.44 17.40
N LEU A 443 -11.66 -3.27 17.80
CA LEU A 443 -12.24 -1.97 18.11
C LEU A 443 -11.65 -1.35 19.39
N ALA A 444 -11.30 -2.16 20.39
CA ALA A 444 -10.63 -1.67 21.59
C ALA A 444 -9.25 -1.04 21.31
N MET A 445 -8.57 -1.44 20.23
CA MET A 445 -7.29 -0.87 19.78
C MET A 445 -7.45 0.43 18.96
N LEU A 446 -8.66 0.71 18.46
CA LEU A 446 -8.90 1.85 17.56
C LEU A 446 -8.51 3.23 18.16
N PRO A 447 -8.79 3.55 19.45
CA PRO A 447 -8.37 4.82 20.04
C PRO A 447 -6.85 5.00 20.04
N GLU A 448 -6.11 3.93 20.31
CA GLU A 448 -4.64 3.94 20.31
C GLU A 448 -4.09 4.17 18.91
N ALA A 449 -4.67 3.51 17.89
CA ALA A 449 -4.28 3.68 16.50
C ALA A 449 -4.56 5.11 15.99
N MET A 450 -5.75 5.65 16.31
CA MET A 450 -6.12 7.04 16.00
C MET A 450 -5.19 8.05 16.70
N GLY A 451 -4.89 7.84 17.99
CA GLY A 451 -3.96 8.67 18.74
C GLY A 451 -2.56 8.69 18.13
N THR A 452 -2.08 7.54 17.65
CA THR A 452 -0.78 7.40 16.98
C THR A 452 -0.75 8.16 15.65
N LEU A 453 -1.78 7.99 14.80
CA LEU A 453 -1.86 8.74 13.54
C LEU A 453 -1.94 10.25 13.78
N LYS A 454 -2.71 10.69 14.79
CA LYS A 454 -2.79 12.10 15.20
C LYS A 454 -1.44 12.65 15.64
N LEU A 455 -0.66 11.86 16.40
CA LEU A 455 0.69 12.24 16.82
C LEU A 455 1.59 12.48 15.59
N VAL A 456 1.59 11.56 14.63
CA VAL A 456 2.36 11.72 13.38
C VAL A 456 1.92 12.98 12.65
N ALA A 457 0.61 13.18 12.45
CA ALA A 457 0.07 14.32 11.72
C ALA A 457 0.35 15.67 12.41
N SER A 458 0.29 15.72 13.73
CA SER A 458 0.63 16.93 14.49
C SER A 458 2.13 17.24 14.52
N THR A 459 2.99 16.22 14.37
CA THR A 459 4.44 16.41 14.33
C THR A 459 4.95 16.78 12.94
N TYR A 460 4.30 16.26 11.89
CA TYR A 460 4.58 16.53 10.49
C TYR A 460 3.32 17.13 9.84
N ASP A 461 3.11 18.44 10.03
CA ASP A 461 1.92 19.15 9.51
C ASP A 461 2.05 19.43 8.00
N THR A 462 1.92 18.37 7.22
CA THR A 462 1.84 18.45 5.76
C THR A 462 0.40 18.30 5.30
N THR A 463 0.12 18.73 4.07
CA THR A 463 -1.18 18.49 3.42
C THR A 463 -1.50 17.00 3.38
N THR A 464 -0.52 16.16 3.04
CA THR A 464 -0.65 14.69 3.02
C THR A 464 -1.08 14.12 4.36
N MET A 465 -0.50 14.60 5.47
CA MET A 465 -0.88 14.12 6.80
C MET A 465 -2.26 14.62 7.25
N ARG A 466 -2.62 15.87 6.92
CA ARG A 466 -3.97 16.40 7.16
C ARG A 466 -5.04 15.63 6.38
N GLU A 467 -4.76 15.27 5.13
CA GLU A 467 -5.62 14.42 4.32
C GLU A 467 -5.76 13.01 4.90
N ALA A 468 -4.65 12.39 5.32
CA ALA A 468 -4.66 11.06 5.93
C ALA A 468 -5.47 11.02 7.24
N TRP A 469 -5.28 12.03 8.11
CA TRP A 469 -6.06 12.19 9.34
C TRP A 469 -7.55 12.39 9.06
N SER A 470 -7.90 13.28 8.11
CA SER A 470 -9.30 13.53 7.74
C SER A 470 -9.97 12.29 7.16
N ALA A 471 -9.24 11.51 6.33
CA ALA A 471 -9.73 10.26 5.79
C ALA A 471 -9.98 9.22 6.88
N ALA A 472 -9.06 9.08 7.85
CA ALA A 472 -9.24 8.16 8.97
C ALA A 472 -10.48 8.52 9.81
N LEU A 473 -10.67 9.81 10.13
CA LEU A 473 -11.87 10.29 10.84
C LEU A 473 -13.15 9.98 10.06
N LEU A 474 -13.17 10.26 8.75
CA LEU A 474 -14.32 9.96 7.89
C LEU A 474 -14.68 8.47 7.94
N LEU A 475 -13.69 7.57 7.86
CA LEU A 475 -13.93 6.12 7.91
C LEU A 475 -14.53 5.68 9.25
N VAL A 476 -14.01 6.20 10.37
CA VAL A 476 -14.58 5.93 11.70
C VAL A 476 -16.02 6.44 11.80
N MET A 477 -16.29 7.65 11.31
CA MET A 477 -17.64 8.22 11.30
C MET A 477 -18.62 7.38 10.45
N LEU A 478 -18.19 6.93 9.26
CA LEU A 478 -19.00 6.08 8.40
C LEU A 478 -19.30 4.73 9.06
N HIS A 479 -18.31 4.11 9.73
CA HIS A 479 -18.53 2.89 10.50
C HIS A 479 -19.48 3.09 11.69
N GLN A 480 -19.35 4.20 12.41
CA GLN A 480 -20.25 4.53 13.51
C GLN A 480 -21.69 4.72 13.02
N GLN A 481 -21.88 5.43 11.90
CA GLN A 481 -23.21 5.64 11.32
C GLN A 481 -23.84 4.31 10.93
N ARG A 482 -23.10 3.45 10.22
CA ARG A 482 -23.57 2.10 9.86
C ARG A 482 -24.05 1.30 11.07
N ARG A 483 -23.27 1.27 12.16
CA ARG A 483 -23.67 0.56 13.39
C ARG A 483 -24.91 1.15 14.04
N LYS A 484 -25.10 2.48 14.00
CA LYS A 484 -26.33 3.12 14.49
C LYS A 484 -27.53 2.73 13.64
N ASP A 485 -27.38 2.70 12.33
CA ASP A 485 -28.44 2.29 11.41
C ASP A 485 -28.82 0.81 11.65
N ASP A 486 -27.83 -0.07 11.84
CA ASP A 486 -28.06 -1.48 12.21
C ASP A 486 -28.83 -1.60 13.54
N LEU A 487 -28.45 -0.83 14.57
CA LEU A 487 -29.16 -0.78 15.85
C LEU A 487 -30.60 -0.27 15.71
N THR A 488 -30.86 0.71 14.84
CA THR A 488 -32.23 1.18 14.60
C THR A 488 -33.10 0.09 13.99
N ILE A 489 -32.56 -0.70 13.05
CA ILE A 489 -33.27 -1.85 12.46
C ILE A 489 -33.63 -2.88 13.54
N PHE A 490 -32.70 -3.23 14.43
CA PHE A 490 -32.97 -4.17 15.52
C PHE A 490 -34.00 -3.62 16.51
N ASN A 491 -33.90 -2.35 16.89
CA ASN A 491 -34.85 -1.71 17.80
C ASN A 491 -36.27 -1.65 17.21
N ASP A 492 -36.40 -1.44 15.90
CA ASP A 492 -37.71 -1.41 15.24
C ASP A 492 -38.37 -2.79 15.21
N ILE A 493 -37.59 -3.87 15.06
CA ILE A 493 -38.09 -5.25 15.17
C ILE A 493 -38.59 -5.54 16.59
N MET A 494 -37.82 -5.16 17.62
CA MET A 494 -38.23 -5.36 19.02
C MET A 494 -39.53 -4.61 19.36
N LYS A 495 -39.73 -3.41 18.81
CA LYS A 495 -40.97 -2.64 19.02
C LYS A 495 -42.20 -3.25 18.33
N MET A 496 -42.03 -4.07 17.29
CA MET A 496 -43.15 -4.74 16.65
C MET A 496 -43.75 -5.82 17.55
N GLU A 497 -42.94 -6.53 18.34
CA GLU A 497 -43.43 -7.49 19.36
C GLU A 497 -44.23 -6.78 20.46
N GLU A 498 -43.78 -5.60 20.90
CA GLU A 498 -44.48 -4.82 21.93
C GLU A 498 -45.85 -4.27 21.45
N GLN A 499 -46.04 -4.09 20.14
CA GLN A 499 -47.28 -3.55 19.56
C GLN A 499 -48.31 -4.61 19.16
N GLU A 500 -47.92 -5.87 18.96
CA GLU A 500 -48.83 -6.99 18.66
C GLU A 500 -49.47 -7.61 19.92
N SER A 501 -49.23 -7.06 21.11
CA SER A 501 -49.85 -7.47 22.38
C SER A 501 -50.92 -6.49 22.87
N PRO A 502 -52.16 -6.47 22.31
CA PRO A 502 -53.26 -5.77 22.94
C PRO A 502 -53.82 -6.63 24.08
N ALA A 503 -53.51 -6.25 25.31
CA ALA A 503 -54.31 -6.47 26.52
C ALA A 503 -55.16 -7.77 26.57
N GLU A 504 -54.51 -8.92 26.71
CA GLU A 504 -55.04 -10.00 27.55
C GLU A 504 -53.95 -10.40 28.52
N GLN A 505 -54.23 -10.27 29.82
CA GLN A 505 -53.49 -10.91 30.88
C GLN A 505 -53.59 -12.44 30.71
N SER A 506 -52.77 -12.98 29.82
CA SER A 506 -52.39 -14.38 29.87
C SER A 506 -50.98 -14.40 30.44
N GLN A 507 -50.81 -15.10 31.56
CA GLN A 507 -49.49 -15.45 32.07
C GLN A 507 -48.79 -16.21 30.95
N GLN A 508 -47.97 -15.51 30.15
CA GLN A 508 -46.94 -16.16 29.38
C GLN A 508 -45.96 -16.71 30.41
N GLU A 509 -46.13 -18.00 30.74
CA GLU A 509 -45.05 -18.81 31.26
C GLU A 509 -43.90 -18.63 30.28
N PHE A 510 -42.82 -17.98 30.74
CA PHE A 510 -41.54 -18.07 30.08
C PHE A 510 -41.26 -19.56 29.86
N PRO A 511 -40.93 -20.00 28.64
CA PRO A 511 -40.61 -21.39 28.39
C PRO A 511 -39.47 -21.80 29.33
N SER A 512 -39.69 -22.90 30.05
CA SER A 512 -38.74 -23.39 31.05
C SER A 512 -37.35 -23.60 30.44
N ALA A 513 -36.31 -23.57 31.29
CA ALA A 513 -34.90 -23.71 30.89
C ALA A 513 -34.58 -24.96 30.03
N GLU A 514 -35.49 -25.92 29.93
CA GLU A 514 -35.36 -27.13 29.10
C GLU A 514 -35.62 -26.89 27.60
N GLU A 515 -36.39 -25.86 27.20
CA GLU A 515 -36.69 -25.59 25.78
C GLU A 515 -35.57 -24.86 25.02
N TYR A 516 -34.58 -24.31 25.73
CA TYR A 516 -33.37 -23.73 25.15
C TYR A 516 -32.23 -24.73 24.96
N SER A 517 -32.50 -26.04 25.07
CA SER A 517 -31.49 -27.09 24.82
C SER A 517 -30.86 -27.01 23.42
N TRP A 518 -31.51 -26.38 22.44
CA TRP A 518 -30.96 -26.16 21.10
C TRP A 518 -30.01 -24.94 21.02
N LEU A 519 -30.16 -23.94 21.90
CA LEU A 519 -29.19 -22.83 22.01
C LEU A 519 -27.86 -23.31 22.60
N GLY A 520 -27.89 -24.31 23.50
CA GLY A 520 -26.67 -24.97 23.99
C GLY A 520 -25.85 -25.63 22.88
N ALA A 521 -26.52 -26.14 21.82
CA ALA A 521 -25.86 -26.68 20.64
C ALA A 521 -25.32 -25.59 19.70
N LEU A 522 -25.93 -24.40 19.68
CA LEU A 522 -25.47 -23.24 18.90
C LEU A 522 -24.30 -22.50 19.58
N VAL A 523 -24.24 -22.52 20.92
CA VAL A 523 -23.15 -21.96 21.74
C VAL A 523 -21.89 -22.84 21.68
N ALA A 524 -22.04 -24.15 21.42
CA ALA A 524 -20.89 -25.04 21.22
C ALA A 524 -20.04 -24.69 19.97
N ASP A 525 -20.61 -23.94 19.02
CA ASP A 525 -19.92 -23.46 17.80
C ASP A 525 -19.38 -22.02 17.91
N LEU A 526 -19.51 -21.38 19.09
CA LEU A 526 -19.02 -20.01 19.37
C LEU A 526 -17.91 -20.05 20.44
N PRO A 527 -16.62 -19.90 20.10
CA PRO A 527 -15.51 -20.13 21.03
C PRO A 527 -15.35 -19.10 22.16
N SER A 528 -16.20 -18.08 22.22
CA SER A 528 -16.00 -16.89 23.07
C SER A 528 -17.09 -16.65 24.11
N LEU A 529 -18.03 -17.58 24.31
CA LEU A 529 -19.03 -17.51 25.38
C LEU A 529 -18.74 -18.61 26.40
N GLN A 530 -18.15 -18.23 27.54
CA GLN A 530 -18.14 -19.10 28.71
C GLN A 530 -19.56 -19.18 29.25
N ARG A 531 -20.00 -20.40 29.60
CA ARG A 531 -21.35 -20.71 30.07
C ARG A 531 -21.79 -19.83 31.26
N ASP A 532 -20.83 -19.38 32.05
CA ASP A 532 -21.04 -18.52 33.22
C ASP A 532 -21.48 -17.07 32.88
N ASP A 533 -21.16 -16.54 31.69
CA ASP A 533 -21.61 -15.21 31.25
C ASP A 533 -23.10 -15.20 30.87
N LEU A 534 -23.62 -16.34 30.41
CA LEU A 534 -25.03 -16.48 30.00
C LEU A 534 -25.96 -16.57 31.21
N ASP A 535 -25.54 -17.31 32.24
CA ASP A 535 -26.30 -17.43 33.50
C ASP A 535 -26.34 -16.10 34.26
N GLN A 536 -25.30 -15.26 34.12
CA GLN A 536 -25.29 -13.93 34.73
C GLN A 536 -26.17 -12.92 33.98
N PHE A 537 -26.29 -13.06 32.65
CA PHE A 537 -27.16 -12.23 31.82
C PHE A 537 -28.65 -12.55 32.04
N LEU A 538 -28.99 -13.84 32.19
CA LEU A 538 -30.38 -14.27 32.44
C LEU A 538 -30.87 -13.92 33.86
N ASN A 539 -29.96 -13.83 34.84
CA ASN A 539 -30.32 -13.50 36.23
C ASN A 539 -30.32 -11.99 36.53
N ALA A 540 -29.74 -11.16 35.67
CA ALA A 540 -29.66 -9.71 35.90
C ALA A 540 -31.02 -9.00 35.77
N ASP A 541 -31.95 -9.55 34.97
CA ASP A 541 -33.28 -8.95 34.75
C ASP A 541 -34.30 -9.25 35.87
N MET A 542 -33.91 -10.00 36.91
CA MET A 542 -34.82 -10.33 38.03
C MET A 542 -34.73 -9.41 39.26
N ILE A 543 -33.79 -8.45 39.32
CA ILE A 543 -33.55 -7.68 40.57
C ILE A 543 -34.00 -6.20 40.50
N ASP A 544 -34.20 -5.61 39.31
CA ASP A 544 -34.48 -4.16 39.20
C ASP A 544 -35.98 -3.77 39.11
N SER A 545 -36.91 -4.70 39.35
CA SER A 545 -38.36 -4.46 39.26
C SER A 545 -39.12 -4.54 40.59
N SER A 546 -38.55 -4.01 41.69
CA SER A 546 -39.33 -3.86 42.94
C SER A 546 -38.94 -2.69 43.85
N SER A 547 -38.82 -1.46 43.34
CA SER A 547 -38.91 -0.29 44.24
C SER A 547 -39.24 1.01 43.53
N PHE A 548 -40.47 1.20 43.07
CA PHE A 548 -41.09 2.54 42.97
C PHE A 548 -42.61 2.40 42.82
N LEU A 549 -43.36 2.67 43.90
CA LEU A 549 -44.65 3.39 43.96
C LEU A 549 -45.43 3.07 45.25
N GLY A 550 -45.82 4.11 46.00
CA GLY A 550 -46.93 4.06 46.97
C GLY A 550 -46.73 4.88 48.24
N GLY A 551 -47.13 6.15 48.23
CA GLY A 551 -47.12 7.03 49.41
C GLY A 551 -48.46 7.12 50.16
N SER A 552 -48.46 8.00 51.18
CA SER A 552 -49.59 8.54 51.99
C SER A 552 -49.87 7.84 53.32
N GLY A 553 -49.46 8.51 54.40
CA GLY A 553 -49.70 8.23 55.81
C GLY A 553 -48.87 9.18 56.65
#